data_AF-A0A7Y2JRV8-F1
#
_entry.id   AF-A0A7Y2JRV8-F1
#
_cell.length_a   1.000
_cell.length_b   1.000
_cell.length_c   1.000
_cell.angle_alpha   90.00
_cell.angle_beta   90.00
_cell.angle_gamma   90.00
#
_symmetry.space_group_name_H-M   'P 1'
#
loop_
_entity.id
_entity.type
_entity.pdbx_description
1 polymer ?
#
loop_
_entity_poly.entity_id
_entity_poly.type
_entity_poly.pdbx_seq_one_letter_code
_entity_poly.pdbx_strand_id
1 'polypeptide(L)'
;MGAKSVGLCLGIMSGLLLACGQDDAGDTAGANAPATTTTTAPAVQPQADTGTATAQVDGEPVVDETSLSRETFSYGGGSRDPFESLLNMERLGPELSDLELVGVYLDPNRSSNSVAVLRDKSSGRPYKVRRGEEIGRARVRQIRQRDVTFTIEDFGFERQETLSLPTREEATP
;
A
#
# COMPACT_ATOMS: atom_id res chain seq x y z
N MET A 1 26.64 56.84 5.90
CA MET A 1 26.72 56.72 7.37
C MET A 1 25.37 57.12 7.96
N GLY A 2 24.56 56.17 8.41
CA GLY A 2 23.30 56.42 9.10
C GLY A 2 23.11 55.30 10.11
N ALA A 3 23.23 55.63 11.38
CA ALA A 3 23.37 54.69 12.48
C ALA A 3 22.06 53.98 12.85
N LYS A 4 22.26 52.79 13.42
CA LYS A 4 21.31 51.82 13.95
C LYS A 4 20.41 52.43 15.05
N SER A 5 19.14 52.03 15.06
CA SER A 5 18.31 52.01 16.28
C SER A 5 17.75 50.61 16.46
N VAL A 6 18.18 49.97 17.55
CA VAL A 6 17.76 48.66 18.03
C VAL A 6 16.64 48.92 19.04
N GLY A 7 15.43 48.45 18.74
CA GLY A 7 14.27 48.52 19.63
C GLY A 7 13.96 47.15 20.20
N LEU A 8 14.48 46.90 21.39
CA LEU A 8 14.22 45.76 22.27
C LEU A 8 12.76 45.80 22.74
N CYS A 9 11.98 44.75 22.52
CA CYS A 9 10.74 44.49 23.27
C CYS A 9 10.93 43.20 24.07
N LEU A 10 11.08 43.41 25.37
CA LEU A 10 11.21 42.42 26.43
C LEU A 10 9.87 42.36 27.16
N GLY A 11 9.39 41.14 27.45
CA GLY A 11 8.35 40.89 28.44
C GLY A 11 7.01 40.42 27.86
N ILE A 12 6.22 39.52 28.48
CA ILE A 12 6.13 39.06 29.87
C ILE A 12 5.12 37.87 29.90
N MET A 13 5.25 36.98 30.91
CA MET A 13 4.25 36.04 31.51
C MET A 13 3.69 34.89 30.66
N SER A 14 3.93 33.62 31.02
CA SER A 14 3.29 32.83 32.12
C SER A 14 1.82 32.48 31.87
N GLY A 15 1.53 31.18 31.78
CA GLY A 15 0.17 30.65 31.74
C GLY A 15 0.10 29.13 31.60
N LEU A 16 0.49 28.41 32.67
CA LEU A 16 0.21 26.99 32.89
C LEU A 16 -1.30 26.82 33.17
N LEU A 17 -1.99 25.94 32.44
CA LEU A 17 -3.33 25.47 32.80
C LEU A 17 -3.40 23.95 32.60
N LEU A 18 -3.34 23.26 33.74
CA LEU A 18 -3.76 21.88 33.93
C LEU A 18 -5.29 21.88 34.07
N ALA A 19 -6.00 21.06 33.30
CA ALA A 19 -7.40 20.70 33.60
C ALA A 19 -7.63 19.22 33.23
N CYS A 20 -8.04 18.45 34.23
CA CYS A 20 -8.58 17.09 34.12
C CYS A 20 -10.11 17.15 33.96
N GLY A 21 -10.68 16.09 33.40
CA GLY A 21 -12.13 15.80 33.30
C GLY A 21 -12.62 15.89 31.85
N GLN A 22 -13.38 14.96 31.29
CA GLN A 22 -14.23 13.92 31.88
C GLN A 22 -14.67 12.95 30.77
N ASP A 23 -14.91 11.69 31.16
CA ASP A 23 -15.56 10.65 30.37
C ASP A 23 -16.93 11.07 29.84
N ASP A 24 -17.32 10.59 28.64
CA ASP A 24 -18.64 9.98 28.42
C ASP A 24 -18.70 9.27 27.06
N ALA A 25 -19.00 7.98 27.13
CA ALA A 25 -19.45 7.13 26.04
C ALA A 25 -20.97 7.26 25.90
N GLY A 26 -21.51 7.15 24.69
CA GLY A 26 -22.91 6.78 24.50
C GLY A 26 -23.67 7.48 23.38
N ASP A 27 -23.86 6.73 22.30
CA ASP A 27 -25.13 6.58 21.57
C ASP A 27 -25.80 7.82 20.94
N THR A 28 -25.65 7.96 19.62
CA THR A 28 -26.75 8.44 18.78
C THR A 28 -26.90 7.53 17.57
N ALA A 29 -27.73 6.51 17.73
CA ALA A 29 -28.35 5.75 16.66
C ALA A 29 -29.21 6.66 15.76
N GLY A 30 -28.71 6.97 14.56
CA GLY A 30 -29.49 7.52 13.46
C GLY A 30 -29.99 6.39 12.56
N ALA A 31 -31.24 5.99 12.77
CA ALA A 31 -31.93 4.99 11.95
C ALA A 31 -32.22 5.52 10.54
N ASN A 32 -31.74 4.82 9.51
CA ASN A 32 -32.34 4.77 8.19
C ASN A 32 -32.08 3.39 7.58
N ALA A 33 -33.09 2.54 7.66
CA ALA A 33 -33.12 1.22 7.04
C ALA A 33 -33.80 1.29 5.66
N PRO A 34 -33.25 0.63 4.63
CA PRO A 34 -34.06 0.12 3.53
C PRO A 34 -34.48 -1.33 3.86
N ALA A 35 -35.79 -1.55 3.89
CA ALA A 35 -36.38 -2.88 4.04
C ALA A 35 -36.17 -3.72 2.77
N THR A 36 -35.53 -4.88 2.92
CA THR A 36 -35.61 -5.99 1.96
C THR A 36 -36.43 -7.11 2.58
N THR A 37 -37.60 -7.34 2.01
CA THR A 37 -38.46 -8.49 2.26
C THR A 37 -37.80 -9.74 1.71
N THR A 38 -37.33 -10.63 2.58
CA THR A 38 -36.98 -12.00 2.20
C THR A 38 -37.85 -12.98 2.97
N THR A 39 -38.65 -13.69 2.18
CA THR A 39 -39.51 -14.83 2.49
C THR A 39 -38.87 -15.82 3.47
N THR A 40 -39.58 -16.09 4.57
CA THR A 40 -39.27 -17.10 5.57
C THR A 40 -39.46 -18.51 5.00
N ALA A 41 -38.37 -19.27 4.91
CA ALA A 41 -38.39 -20.73 4.77
C ALA A 41 -38.13 -21.35 6.16
N PRO A 42 -38.88 -22.37 6.61
CA PRO A 42 -38.64 -22.99 7.91
C PRO A 42 -37.36 -23.84 7.88
N ALA A 43 -36.45 -23.52 8.79
CA ALA A 43 -35.26 -24.32 9.05
C ALA A 43 -35.65 -25.62 9.77
N VAL A 44 -35.39 -26.76 9.13
CA VAL A 44 -35.43 -28.08 9.77
C VAL A 44 -34.12 -28.24 10.54
N GLN A 45 -34.18 -28.25 11.86
CA GLN A 45 -33.05 -28.63 12.72
C GLN A 45 -32.94 -30.16 12.77
N PRO A 46 -31.75 -30.75 12.60
CA PRO A 46 -31.53 -32.15 12.93
C PRO A 46 -31.54 -32.30 14.45
N GLN A 47 -32.57 -32.96 14.98
CA GLN A 47 -32.62 -33.37 16.38
C GLN A 47 -31.66 -34.55 16.54
N ALA A 48 -30.45 -34.28 17.07
CA ALA A 48 -29.55 -35.33 17.52
C ALA A 48 -30.10 -35.89 18.84
N ASP A 49 -30.62 -37.11 18.77
CA ASP A 49 -31.00 -37.94 19.90
C ASP A 49 -29.75 -38.28 20.73
N THR A 50 -29.54 -37.58 21.84
CA THR A 50 -28.55 -37.97 22.86
C THR A 50 -29.11 -39.12 23.70
N GLY A 51 -29.26 -40.28 23.06
CA GLY A 51 -29.38 -41.56 23.73
C GLY A 51 -28.03 -41.87 24.41
N THR A 52 -28.00 -41.72 25.74
CA THR A 52 -26.84 -42.09 26.55
C THR A 52 -26.80 -43.61 26.67
N ALA A 53 -26.22 -44.29 25.68
CA ALA A 53 -25.88 -45.70 25.76
C ALA A 53 -24.44 -45.83 26.26
N THR A 54 -24.27 -46.08 27.55
CA THR A 54 -22.97 -46.51 28.11
C THR A 54 -22.70 -47.95 27.66
N ALA A 55 -22.05 -48.12 26.51
CA ALA A 55 -21.45 -49.38 26.14
C ALA A 55 -20.17 -49.55 26.98
N GLN A 56 -20.26 -50.34 28.06
CA GLN A 56 -19.10 -50.75 28.83
C GLN A 56 -18.34 -51.81 28.01
N VAL A 57 -17.19 -51.42 27.48
CA VAL A 57 -16.27 -52.30 26.78
C VAL A 57 -15.27 -52.81 27.82
N ASP A 58 -15.42 -54.06 28.26
CA ASP A 58 -14.40 -54.76 29.03
C ASP A 58 -13.30 -55.22 28.06
N GLY A 59 -12.27 -54.39 27.91
CA GLY A 59 -11.01 -54.73 27.26
C GLY A 59 -9.85 -54.42 28.22
N GLU A 60 -8.92 -55.37 28.39
CA GLU A 60 -7.67 -55.11 29.10
C GLU A 60 -6.99 -53.85 28.55
N PRO A 61 -6.23 -53.10 29.39
CA PRO A 61 -5.51 -51.94 28.93
C PRO A 61 -4.44 -52.39 27.92
N VAL A 62 -4.77 -52.31 26.63
CA VAL A 62 -3.76 -52.31 25.58
C VAL A 62 -2.89 -51.10 25.88
N VAL A 63 -1.66 -51.35 26.30
CA VAL A 63 -0.65 -50.30 26.43
C VAL A 63 -0.43 -49.77 25.02
N ASP A 64 -1.02 -48.62 24.77
CA ASP A 64 -0.98 -47.93 23.48
C ASP A 64 0.42 -47.31 23.32
N GLU A 65 1.43 -48.14 23.04
CA GLU A 65 2.85 -47.79 22.88
C GLU A 65 3.13 -46.98 21.59
N THR A 66 2.13 -46.27 21.06
CA THR A 66 2.33 -45.36 19.93
C THR A 66 1.37 -44.17 20.04
N SER A 67 1.59 -43.33 21.06
CA SER A 67 0.88 -42.06 21.18
C SER A 67 1.18 -41.15 19.98
N LEU A 68 0.24 -41.05 19.05
CA LEU A 68 0.36 -40.16 17.88
C LEU A 68 0.08 -38.71 18.30
N SER A 69 1.12 -37.89 18.46
CA SER A 69 0.94 -36.47 18.74
C SER A 69 0.42 -35.75 17.50
N ARG A 70 -0.84 -35.29 17.52
CA ARG A 70 -1.36 -34.43 16.46
C ARG A 70 -0.80 -33.03 16.63
N GLU A 71 0.17 -32.69 15.79
CA GLU A 71 0.61 -31.30 15.64
C GLU A 71 -0.59 -30.44 15.20
N THR A 72 -0.95 -29.47 16.04
CA THR A 72 -2.03 -28.52 15.76
C THR A 72 -1.40 -27.14 15.60
N PHE A 73 -1.32 -26.67 14.37
CA PHE A 73 -0.82 -25.33 14.06
C PHE A 73 -1.96 -24.31 14.26
N SER A 74 -1.70 -23.28 15.06
CA SER A 74 -2.53 -22.08 15.10
C SER A 74 -1.81 -20.97 14.32
N TYR A 75 -2.52 -20.40 13.36
CA TYR A 75 -2.04 -19.21 12.66
C TYR A 75 -2.63 -18.00 13.36
N GLY A 76 -1.79 -17.11 13.88
CA GLY A 76 -2.23 -15.81 14.33
C GLY A 76 -2.77 -15.03 13.13
N GLY A 77 -4.09 -14.82 13.08
CA GLY A 77 -4.70 -13.96 12.07
C GLY A 77 -4.29 -12.52 12.30
N GLY A 78 -3.71 -11.88 11.28
CA GLY A 78 -3.54 -10.43 11.27
C GLY A 78 -4.87 -9.72 11.02
N SER A 79 -5.05 -8.50 11.54
CA SER A 79 -6.28 -7.71 11.36
C SER A 79 -6.53 -7.22 9.93
N ARG A 80 -5.62 -7.48 8.99
CA ARG A 80 -5.74 -7.04 7.61
C ARG A 80 -6.65 -7.99 6.85
N ASP A 81 -7.64 -7.44 6.16
CA ASP A 81 -8.50 -8.23 5.28
C ASP A 81 -7.65 -8.84 4.15
N PRO A 82 -7.66 -10.19 3.99
CA PRO A 82 -6.86 -10.87 2.98
C PRO A 82 -7.25 -10.50 1.53
N PHE A 83 -8.43 -9.90 1.33
CA PHE A 83 -8.90 -9.45 0.02
C PHE A 83 -8.75 -7.94 -0.18
N GLU A 84 -8.28 -7.22 0.84
CA GLU A 84 -7.96 -5.81 0.70
C GLU A 84 -6.79 -5.62 -0.25
N SER A 85 -7.00 -4.80 -1.27
CA SER A 85 -5.98 -4.52 -2.28
C SER A 85 -4.71 -3.97 -1.62
N LEU A 86 -3.57 -4.57 -1.94
CA LEU A 86 -2.26 -4.04 -1.55
C LEU A 86 -1.85 -2.82 -2.40
N LEU A 87 -2.60 -2.51 -3.45
CA LEU A 87 -2.31 -1.42 -4.37
C LEU A 87 -2.78 -0.10 -3.74
N ASN A 88 -1.83 0.71 -3.30
CA ASN A 88 -2.09 2.10 -2.94
C ASN A 88 -2.41 2.90 -4.20
N MET A 89 -3.70 3.13 -4.46
CA MET A 89 -4.17 3.81 -5.67
C MET A 89 -3.60 5.24 -5.82
N GLU A 90 -3.25 5.87 -4.70
CA GLU A 90 -2.66 7.21 -4.66
C GLU A 90 -1.21 7.25 -5.17
N ARG A 91 -0.49 6.12 -5.14
CA ARG A 91 0.87 5.96 -5.70
C ARG A 91 0.88 5.42 -7.13
N LEU A 92 -0.27 5.14 -7.75
CA LEU A 92 -0.30 4.47 -9.04
C LEU A 92 0.42 5.25 -10.14
N GLY A 93 0.28 6.58 -10.15
CA GLY A 93 0.88 7.44 -11.19
C GLY A 93 0.65 6.92 -12.62
N PRO A 94 1.36 7.47 -13.62
CA PRO A 94 1.42 6.82 -14.93
C PRO A 94 2.29 5.56 -14.84
N GLU A 95 1.90 4.51 -15.57
CA GLU A 95 2.72 3.31 -15.71
C GLU A 95 3.89 3.56 -16.66
N LEU A 96 5.01 2.86 -16.47
CA LEU A 96 6.20 2.99 -17.32
C LEU A 96 5.94 2.61 -18.80
N SER A 97 5.04 1.66 -19.04
CA SER A 97 4.59 1.21 -20.38
C SER A 97 3.95 2.35 -21.20
N ASP A 98 3.21 3.21 -20.52
CA ASP A 98 2.52 4.36 -21.09
C ASP A 98 3.41 5.60 -21.20
N LEU A 99 4.62 5.57 -20.62
CA LEU A 99 5.59 6.64 -20.74
C LEU A 99 6.43 6.47 -22.02
N GLU A 100 6.72 7.60 -22.65
CA GLU A 100 7.61 7.72 -23.79
C GLU A 100 8.77 8.65 -23.42
N LEU A 101 10.00 8.21 -23.70
CA LEU A 101 11.17 9.06 -23.51
C LEU A 101 11.27 10.06 -24.66
N VAL A 102 11.03 11.34 -24.38
CA VAL A 102 11.07 12.41 -25.38
C VAL A 102 12.48 13.00 -25.51
N GLY A 103 13.20 13.13 -24.40
CA GLY A 103 14.50 13.75 -24.40
C GLY A 103 15.29 13.52 -23.12
N VAL A 104 16.60 13.67 -23.21
CA VAL A 104 17.53 13.59 -22.08
C VAL A 104 18.45 14.80 -22.11
N TYR A 105 18.51 15.51 -20.99
CA TYR A 105 19.52 16.52 -20.71
C TYR A 105 20.62 15.88 -19.87
N LEU A 106 21.76 15.64 -20.50
CA LEU A 106 22.91 15.00 -19.84
C LEU A 106 23.89 16.07 -19.33
N ASP A 107 24.24 16.00 -18.04
CA ASP A 107 25.41 16.71 -17.50
C ASP A 107 26.60 15.73 -17.47
N PRO A 108 27.62 15.91 -18.33
CA PRO A 108 28.76 14.99 -18.39
C PRO A 108 29.62 15.02 -17.14
N ASN A 109 29.59 16.13 -16.37
CA ASN A 109 30.40 16.27 -15.16
C ASN A 109 29.72 15.64 -13.95
N ARG A 110 28.38 15.64 -13.92
CA ARG A 110 27.57 15.11 -12.82
C ARG A 110 26.35 14.36 -13.32
N SER A 111 26.47 13.03 -13.41
CA SER A 111 25.38 12.14 -13.82
C SER A 111 24.10 12.26 -12.94
N SER A 112 24.22 12.69 -11.69
CA SER A 112 23.07 12.95 -10.81
C SER A 112 22.25 14.18 -11.21
N ASN A 113 22.84 15.12 -11.94
CA ASN A 113 22.17 16.33 -12.42
C ASN A 113 21.44 16.12 -13.75
N SER A 114 21.65 14.98 -14.40
CA SER A 114 20.98 14.64 -15.66
C SER A 114 19.47 14.54 -15.44
N VAL A 115 18.72 15.00 -16.44
CA VAL A 115 17.25 15.06 -16.40
C VAL A 115 16.70 14.30 -17.60
N ALA A 116 15.80 13.37 -17.35
CA ALA A 116 14.99 12.74 -18.39
C ALA A 116 13.64 13.44 -18.49
N VAL A 117 13.18 13.68 -19.72
CA VAL A 117 11.85 14.21 -20.01
C VAL A 117 11.03 13.09 -20.63
N LEU A 118 10.01 12.67 -19.90
CA LEU A 118 9.07 11.64 -20.26
C LEU A 118 7.75 12.31 -20.67
N ARG A 119 7.02 11.68 -21.58
CA ARG A 119 5.66 12.07 -21.92
C ARG A 119 4.75 10.87 -21.73
N ASP A 120 3.66 11.07 -21.01
CA ASP A 120 2.63 10.05 -20.91
C ASP A 120 1.81 10.02 -22.21
N LYS A 121 1.70 8.84 -22.83
CA LYS A 121 0.95 8.60 -24.07
C LYS A 121 -0.56 8.76 -23.86
N SER A 122 -1.05 8.48 -22.65
CA SER A 122 -2.48 8.56 -22.31
C SER A 122 -2.92 10.00 -22.05
N SER A 123 -2.21 10.73 -21.19
CA SER A 123 -2.58 12.11 -20.81
C SER A 123 -1.87 13.19 -21.63
N GLY A 124 -0.82 12.84 -22.36
CA GLY A 124 0.05 13.79 -23.08
C GLY A 124 0.92 14.66 -22.17
N ARG A 125 0.85 14.50 -20.84
CA ARG A 125 1.55 15.35 -19.88
C ARG A 125 3.05 15.07 -19.86
N PRO A 126 3.90 16.11 -19.90
CA PRO A 126 5.34 15.94 -19.76
C PRO A 126 5.72 15.81 -18.28
N TYR A 127 6.57 14.84 -17.97
CA TYR A 127 7.18 14.61 -16.66
C TYR A 127 8.69 14.81 -16.77
N LYS A 128 9.28 15.54 -15.82
CA LYS A 128 10.73 15.75 -15.74
C LYS A 128 11.21 14.98 -14.53
N VAL A 129 12.13 14.03 -14.72
CA VAL A 129 12.62 13.18 -13.65
C VAL A 129 14.15 13.18 -13.61
N ARG A 130 14.69 13.10 -12.41
CA ARG A 130 16.14 12.95 -12.14
C ARG A 130 16.45 11.56 -11.62
N ARG A 131 17.74 11.23 -11.55
CA ARG A 131 18.21 9.98 -10.96
C ARG A 131 17.72 9.86 -9.51
N GLY A 132 17.09 8.73 -9.19
CA GLY A 132 16.53 8.42 -7.87
C GLY A 132 15.10 8.90 -7.65
N GLU A 133 14.55 9.71 -8.55
CA GLU A 133 13.15 10.16 -8.50
C GLU A 133 12.19 9.03 -8.89
N GLU A 134 10.97 9.09 -8.36
CA GLU A 134 9.90 8.11 -8.59
C GLU A 134 8.82 8.71 -9.50
N ILE A 135 8.35 7.92 -10.45
CA ILE A 135 7.20 8.20 -11.29
C ILE A 135 6.26 7.00 -11.25
N GLY A 136 5.08 7.18 -10.62
CA GLY A 136 4.19 6.07 -10.29
C GLY A 136 4.92 5.05 -9.42
N ARG A 137 5.12 3.84 -9.97
CA ARG A 137 5.84 2.72 -9.32
C ARG A 137 7.29 2.56 -9.81
N ALA A 138 7.74 3.38 -10.76
CA ALA A 138 9.05 3.28 -11.37
C ALA A 138 10.01 4.29 -10.75
N ARG A 139 11.19 3.83 -10.31
CA ARG A 139 12.29 4.66 -9.83
C ARG A 139 13.37 4.78 -10.89
N VAL A 140 13.88 5.99 -11.14
CA VAL A 140 14.97 6.23 -12.10
C VAL A 140 16.28 5.69 -11.54
N ARG A 141 16.87 4.67 -12.17
CA ARG A 141 18.14 4.06 -11.75
C ARG A 141 19.34 4.75 -12.39
N GLN A 142 19.28 4.92 -13.71
CA GLN A 142 20.37 5.50 -14.49
C GLN A 142 19.82 6.25 -15.71
N ILE A 143 20.38 7.42 -15.99
CA ILE A 143 20.09 8.22 -17.19
C ILE A 143 21.33 8.16 -18.09
N ARG A 144 21.16 7.63 -19.31
CA ARG A 144 22.18 7.58 -20.37
C ARG A 144 21.79 8.52 -21.50
N GLN A 145 22.62 8.60 -22.54
CA GLN A 145 22.43 9.56 -23.62
C GLN A 145 21.17 9.32 -24.46
N ARG A 146 20.80 8.05 -24.68
CA ARG A 146 19.65 7.68 -25.52
C ARG A 146 18.64 6.79 -24.82
N ASP A 147 18.94 6.38 -23.60
CA ASP A 147 18.21 5.40 -22.85
C ASP A 147 18.17 5.76 -21.36
N VAL A 148 17.09 5.39 -20.69
CA VAL A 148 16.92 5.59 -19.25
C VAL A 148 16.48 4.28 -18.64
N THR A 149 17.23 3.80 -17.67
CA THR A 149 16.93 2.56 -16.94
C THR A 149 16.15 2.90 -15.69
N PHE A 150 15.01 2.24 -15.54
CA PHE A 150 14.12 2.31 -14.40
C PHE A 150 14.12 0.99 -13.65
N THR A 151 13.85 1.08 -12.35
CA THR A 151 13.53 -0.04 -11.48
C THR A 151 12.03 0.07 -11.16
N ILE A 152 11.26 -0.99 -11.39
CA ILE A 152 9.83 -1.08 -11.06
C ILE A 152 9.69 -2.03 -9.88
N GLU A 153 8.98 -1.59 -8.85
CA GLU A 153 8.63 -2.42 -7.70
C GLU A 153 7.18 -2.92 -7.87
N ASP A 154 7.00 -4.23 -7.92
CA ASP A 154 5.68 -4.87 -8.08
C ASP A 154 5.57 -6.09 -7.15
N PHE A 155 4.65 -6.04 -6.19
CA PHE A 155 4.39 -7.11 -5.21
C PHE A 155 5.64 -7.73 -4.56
N GLY A 156 6.63 -6.90 -4.18
CA GLY A 156 7.87 -7.37 -3.56
C GLY A 156 8.93 -7.90 -4.54
N PHE A 157 8.68 -7.79 -5.84
CA PHE A 157 9.66 -8.04 -6.89
C PHE A 157 10.18 -6.73 -7.47
N GLU A 158 11.48 -6.72 -7.82
CA GLU A 158 12.12 -5.63 -8.53
C GLU A 158 12.38 -6.06 -9.98
N ARG A 159 11.91 -5.27 -10.96
CA ARG A 159 12.22 -5.46 -12.38
C ARG A 159 12.93 -4.23 -12.93
N GLN A 160 13.94 -4.44 -13.77
CA GLN A 160 14.56 -3.35 -14.53
C GLN A 160 14.00 -3.26 -15.93
N GLU A 161 13.69 -2.05 -16.34
CA GLU A 161 13.16 -1.74 -17.65
C GLU A 161 13.90 -0.52 -18.22
N THR A 162 14.12 -0.51 -19.53
CA THR A 162 14.89 0.56 -20.17
C THR A 162 14.06 1.17 -21.28
N LEU A 163 13.82 2.47 -21.18
CA LEU A 163 13.17 3.26 -22.23
C LEU A 163 14.23 3.91 -23.10
N SER A 164 14.13 3.74 -24.41
CA SER A 164 14.99 4.39 -25.40
C SER A 164 14.27 5.55 -26.08
N LEU A 165 15.04 6.51 -26.58
CA LEU A 165 14.52 7.57 -27.43
C LEU A 165 13.95 6.96 -28.72
N PRO A 166 12.75 7.36 -29.16
CA PRO A 166 12.21 6.91 -30.44
C PRO A 166 13.15 7.40 -31.55
N THR A 167 13.65 6.46 -32.35
CA THR A 167 14.36 6.82 -33.57
C THR A 167 13.33 7.43 -34.52
N ARG A 168 13.59 8.67 -34.95
CA ARG A 168 12.79 9.29 -36.00
C ARG A 168 13.07 8.54 -37.29
N GLU A 169 12.24 7.56 -37.62
CA GLU A 169 12.21 6.99 -38.96
C GLU A 169 11.77 8.12 -39.90
N GLU A 170 12.73 8.54 -40.72
CA GLU A 170 12.53 9.53 -41.76
C GLU A 170 11.47 8.97 -42.71
N ALA A 171 10.26 9.51 -42.65
CA ALA A 171 9.19 9.20 -43.58
C ALA A 171 9.64 9.65 -44.97
N THR A 172 10.18 8.71 -45.74
CA THR A 172 10.49 8.91 -47.16
C THR A 172 9.17 9.14 -47.91
N PRO A 173 9.00 10.29 -48.60
CA PRO A 173 7.78 10.64 -49.32
C PRO A 173 7.56 9.79 -50.58
#